data_AF-A0A936VFE7-F1
#
_entry.id   AF-A0A936VFE7-F1
#
_cell.length_a   1.000
_cell.length_b   1.000
_cell.length_c   1.000
_cell.angle_alpha   90.00
_cell.angle_beta   90.00
_cell.angle_gamma   90.00
#
_symmetry.space_group_name_H-M   'P 1'
#
loop_
_entity.id
_entity.type
_entity.pdbx_description
1 polymer ?
#
loop_
_entity_poly.entity_id
_entity_poly.type
_entity_poly.pdbx_seq_one_letter_code
_entity_poly.pdbx_strand_id
1 'polypeptide(L)'
;MSFTLIDMGSENFEILANVWQWKAALEVIKSLDVIGDGAIRQMTYAGTGVKVSLEDAHELGERIRNRILPRLEPNKRIFADLTITDAPDDKTLYRDGDEQWRNYSVGHEWLSEFAEFCLRSKGFQVF
;
A
#
# COMPACT_ATOMS: atom_id res chain seq x y z
N MET A 1 -14.39 -4.97 -0.46
CA MET A 1 -14.09 -3.70 0.24
C MET A 1 -12.99 -3.00 -0.52
N SER A 2 -13.11 -1.69 -0.70
CA SER A 2 -12.17 -0.82 -1.41
C SER A 2 -11.76 0.32 -0.49
N PHE A 3 -10.61 0.90 -0.79
CA PHE A 3 -10.05 2.06 -0.12
C PHE A 3 -9.80 3.15 -1.15
N THR A 4 -10.01 4.39 -0.76
CA THR A 4 -9.70 5.57 -1.57
C THR A 4 -8.73 6.44 -0.80
N LEU A 5 -7.58 6.71 -1.41
CA LEU A 5 -6.60 7.64 -0.88
C LEU A 5 -6.77 8.95 -1.62
N ILE A 6 -7.12 10.01 -0.90
CA ILE A 6 -7.43 11.33 -1.48
C ILE A 6 -6.36 12.32 -1.03
N ASP A 7 -5.74 13.01 -1.98
CA ASP A 7 -4.84 14.12 -1.70
C ASP A 7 -5.54 15.23 -0.91
N MET A 8 -4.85 15.79 0.08
CA MET A 8 -5.39 16.89 0.87
C MET A 8 -5.26 18.27 0.20
N GLY A 9 -4.53 18.37 -0.92
CA GLY A 9 -4.36 19.60 -1.69
C GLY A 9 -5.30 19.73 -2.90
N SER A 10 -5.87 18.62 -3.39
CA SER A 10 -6.71 18.56 -4.57
C SER A 10 -7.69 17.40 -4.50
N GLU A 11 -8.99 17.71 -4.60
CA GLU A 11 -10.06 16.71 -4.53
C GLU A 11 -10.09 15.73 -5.72
N ASN A 12 -9.39 16.04 -6.83
CA ASN A 12 -9.34 15.19 -8.02
C ASN A 12 -8.04 14.38 -8.13
N PHE A 13 -7.21 14.36 -7.08
CA PHE A 13 -6.00 13.56 -7.06
C PHE A 13 -6.15 12.43 -6.04
N GLU A 14 -6.52 11.26 -6.54
CA GLU A 14 -6.81 10.07 -5.74
C GLU A 14 -6.20 8.81 -6.35
N ILE A 15 -5.99 7.80 -5.50
CA ILE A 15 -5.65 6.43 -5.92
C ILE A 15 -6.58 5.44 -5.22
N LEU A 16 -7.01 4.43 -5.97
CA LEU A 16 -7.91 3.38 -5.49
C LEU A 16 -7.13 2.11 -5.15
N ALA A 17 -7.55 1.44 -4.09
CA ALA A 17 -7.05 0.11 -3.74
C ALA A 17 -8.22 -0.82 -3.41
N ASN A 18 -8.14 -2.08 -3.83
CA ASN A 18 -9.02 -3.10 -3.26
C ASN A 18 -8.40 -3.64 -1.95
N VAL A 19 -9.22 -4.28 -1.10
CA VAL A 19 -8.75 -4.80 0.20
C VAL A 19 -7.62 -5.81 0.10
N TRP A 20 -7.52 -6.57 -0.98
CA TRP A 20 -6.48 -7.59 -1.17
C TRP A 20 -5.12 -6.94 -1.41
N GLN A 21 -5.11 -5.85 -2.18
CA GLN A 21 -3.93 -5.03 -2.43
C GLN A 21 -3.58 -4.15 -1.23
N TRP A 22 -4.57 -3.47 -0.65
CA TRP A 22 -4.34 -2.50 0.42
C TRP A 22 -3.72 -3.14 1.67
N LYS A 23 -4.16 -4.35 2.04
CA LYS A 23 -3.56 -5.06 3.18
C LYS A 23 -2.08 -5.39 2.96
N ALA A 24 -1.69 -5.83 1.77
CA ALA A 24 -0.28 -6.06 1.46
C ALA A 24 0.51 -4.74 1.44
N ALA A 25 -0.09 -3.66 0.90
CA ALA A 25 0.52 -2.33 0.92
C ALA A 25 0.74 -1.81 2.35
N LEU A 26 -0.18 -2.05 3.28
CA LEU A 26 -0.01 -1.66 4.69
C LEU A 26 1.17 -2.36 5.36
N GLU A 27 1.43 -3.63 5.04
CA GLU A 27 2.62 -4.34 5.57
C GLU A 27 3.91 -3.76 4.98
N VAL A 28 3.89 -3.34 3.71
CA VAL A 28 5.01 -2.60 3.11
C VAL A 28 5.21 -1.27 3.84
N ILE A 29 4.16 -0.46 4.02
CA ILE A 29 4.19 0.82 4.73
C ILE A 29 4.74 0.65 6.15
N LYS A 30 4.28 -0.39 6.86
CA LYS A 30 4.74 -0.74 8.21
C LYS A 30 6.22 -1.09 8.23
N SER A 31 6.69 -1.89 7.28
CA SER A 31 8.11 -2.28 7.19
C SER A 31 9.05 -1.10 6.97
N LEU A 32 8.53 0.01 6.44
CA LEU A 32 9.30 1.22 6.17
C LEU A 32 9.39 2.14 7.38
N ASP A 33 8.64 1.92 8.46
CA ASP A 33 8.73 2.67 9.71
C ASP A 33 8.70 4.20 9.49
N VAL A 34 7.72 4.66 8.72
CA VAL A 34 7.41 6.08 8.48
C VAL A 34 6.14 6.49 9.22
N ILE A 35 5.11 5.63 9.15
CA ILE A 35 3.81 5.86 9.77
C ILE A 35 3.74 5.05 11.06
N GLY A 36 3.31 5.69 12.16
CA GLY A 36 3.17 5.01 13.44
C GLY A 36 2.11 3.89 13.43
N ASP A 37 2.35 2.83 14.20
CA ASP A 37 1.50 1.63 14.28
C ASP A 37 0.02 1.94 14.55
N GLY A 38 -0.27 2.97 15.35
CA GLY A 38 -1.64 3.38 15.64
C GLY A 38 -2.40 3.84 14.39
N ALA A 39 -1.74 4.62 13.52
CA ALA A 39 -2.32 5.09 12.27
C ALA A 39 -2.44 3.93 11.26
N ILE A 40 -1.43 3.06 11.15
CA ILE A 40 -1.49 1.85 10.30
C ILE A 40 -2.67 0.96 10.69
N ARG A 41 -2.88 0.75 12.00
CA ARG A 41 -4.00 -0.03 12.50
C ARG A 41 -5.35 0.57 12.11
N GLN A 42 -5.47 1.90 12.15
CA GLN A 42 -6.69 2.58 11.71
C GLN A 42 -6.90 2.46 10.20
N MET A 43 -5.84 2.59 9.39
CA MET A 43 -5.89 2.41 7.94
C MET A 43 -6.30 1.01 7.47
N THR A 44 -6.32 0.02 8.37
CA THR A 44 -6.84 -1.33 8.09
C THR A 44 -8.37 -1.33 7.86
N TYR A 45 -9.07 -0.31 8.37
CA TYR A 45 -10.52 -0.18 8.23
C TYR A 45 -10.86 0.95 7.25
N ALA A 46 -11.74 0.64 6.28
CA ALA A 46 -12.28 1.63 5.36
C ALA A 46 -13.13 2.66 6.13
N GLY A 47 -13.11 3.91 5.66
CA GLY A 47 -13.91 5.03 6.15
C GLY A 47 -13.36 5.70 7.40
N THR A 48 -12.12 5.42 7.80
CA THR A 48 -11.54 6.00 9.03
C THR A 48 -11.09 7.44 8.88
N GLY A 49 -10.79 7.90 7.65
CA GLY A 49 -10.33 9.27 7.39
C GLY A 49 -8.96 9.57 7.99
N VAL A 50 -8.14 8.54 8.21
CA VAL A 50 -6.78 8.69 8.75
C VAL A 50 -5.98 9.58 7.81
N LYS A 51 -5.30 10.58 8.39
CA LYS A 51 -4.48 11.54 7.65
C LYS A 51 -3.02 11.15 7.72
N VAL A 52 -2.34 11.24 6.59
CA VAL A 52 -0.88 11.18 6.46
C VAL A 52 -0.40 12.59 6.14
N SER A 53 0.58 13.08 6.90
CA SER A 53 1.16 14.40 6.69
C SER A 53 1.88 14.49 5.34
N LEU A 54 2.19 15.71 4.88
CA LEU A 54 2.98 15.89 3.66
C LEU A 54 4.36 15.26 3.82
N GLU A 55 5.01 15.52 4.95
CA GLU A 55 6.34 15.03 5.26
C GLU A 55 6.39 13.50 5.27
N ASP A 56 5.44 12.86 5.96
CA ASP A 56 5.36 11.41 6.02
C ASP A 56 4.99 10.79 4.66
N ALA A 57 4.10 11.43 3.89
CA ALA A 57 3.75 10.97 2.55
C ALA A 57 4.99 11.01 1.65
N HIS A 58 5.73 12.11 1.64
CA HIS A 58 6.92 12.25 0.79
C HIS A 58 8.02 11.26 1.19
N GLU A 59 8.28 11.12 2.50
CA GLU A 59 9.24 10.14 3.01
C GLU A 59 8.83 8.70 2.65
N LEU A 60 7.53 8.38 2.75
CA LEU A 60 6.99 7.08 2.35
C LEU A 60 7.22 6.83 0.86
N GLY A 61 6.89 7.80 0.01
CA GLY A 61 7.09 7.72 -1.44
C GLY A 61 8.57 7.52 -1.81
N GLU A 62 9.48 8.26 -1.18
CA GLU A 62 10.92 8.09 -1.35
C GLU A 62 11.40 6.69 -0.94
N ARG A 63 10.97 6.19 0.23
CA ARG A 63 11.38 4.85 0.70
C ARG A 63 10.84 3.75 -0.19
N ILE A 64 9.59 3.83 -0.66
CA ILE A 64 9.05 2.85 -1.60
C ILE A 64 9.87 2.88 -2.89
N ARG A 65 10.07 4.07 -3.48
CA ARG A 65 10.80 4.23 -4.73
C ARG A 65 12.24 3.72 -4.65
N ASN A 66 12.93 3.99 -3.55
CA ASN A 66 14.37 3.72 -3.44
C ASN A 66 14.69 2.36 -2.80
N ARG A 67 13.78 1.75 -2.04
CA ARG A 67 14.03 0.50 -1.28
C ARG A 67 13.16 -0.69 -1.71
N ILE A 68 11.92 -0.44 -2.13
CA ILE A 68 10.96 -1.50 -2.47
C ILE A 68 10.95 -1.75 -3.97
N LEU A 69 10.69 -0.73 -4.79
CA LEU A 69 10.60 -0.87 -6.25
C LEU A 69 11.85 -1.50 -6.90
N PRO A 70 13.09 -1.20 -6.49
CA PRO A 70 14.28 -1.82 -7.09
C PRO A 70 14.37 -3.34 -6.87
N ARG A 71 13.67 -3.86 -5.84
CA ARG A 71 13.62 -5.29 -5.51
C ARG A 71 12.39 -5.97 -6.11
N LEU A 72 11.32 -5.21 -6.34
CA LEU A 72 10.07 -5.65 -6.91
C LEU A 72 10.06 -5.34 -8.41
N GLU A 73 10.68 -6.19 -9.22
CA GLU A 73 10.72 -5.98 -10.69
C GLU A 73 9.30 -5.83 -11.30
N PRO A 74 9.17 -5.19 -12.48
CA PRO A 74 7.92 -5.16 -13.23
C PRO A 74 7.30 -6.56 -13.38
N ASN A 75 5.97 -6.64 -13.33
CA ASN A 75 5.17 -7.88 -13.34
C ASN A 75 5.32 -8.79 -12.11
N LYS A 76 6.12 -8.42 -11.10
CA LYS A 76 6.15 -9.12 -9.81
C LYS A 76 5.18 -8.48 -8.82
N ARG A 77 4.85 -9.26 -7.78
CA ARG A 77 4.02 -8.84 -6.66
C ARG A 77 4.65 -9.22 -5.34
N ILE A 78 4.36 -8.43 -4.31
CA ILE A 78 4.77 -8.67 -2.93
C ILE A 78 3.54 -9.11 -2.13
N PHE A 79 3.68 -10.18 -1.35
CA PHE A 79 2.63 -10.66 -0.45
C PHE A 79 2.62 -9.90 0.87
N ALA A 80 1.59 -10.13 1.71
CA ALA A 80 1.51 -9.52 3.04
C ALA A 80 2.65 -9.92 4.00
N ASP A 81 3.33 -11.05 3.77
CA ASP A 81 4.53 -11.44 4.53
C ASP A 81 5.82 -10.80 3.98
N LEU A 82 5.69 -9.90 3.00
CA LEU A 82 6.77 -9.20 2.29
C LEU A 82 7.62 -10.08 1.37
N THR A 83 7.24 -11.34 1.14
CA THR A 83 7.88 -12.18 0.12
C THR A 83 7.44 -11.75 -1.28
N ILE A 84 8.39 -11.80 -2.22
CA ILE A 84 8.16 -11.43 -3.62
C ILE A 84 7.92 -12.69 -4.45
N THR A 85 6.94 -12.64 -5.34
CA THR A 85 6.67 -13.69 -6.31
C THR A 85 6.50 -13.11 -7.72
N ASP A 86 6.88 -13.90 -8.71
CA ASP A 86 6.61 -13.71 -10.13
C ASP A 86 5.46 -14.59 -10.62
N ALA A 87 4.94 -15.49 -9.78
CA ALA A 87 3.80 -16.33 -10.13
C ALA A 87 2.55 -15.45 -10.31
N PRO A 88 1.77 -15.66 -11.39
CA PRO A 88 0.52 -14.93 -11.61
C PRO A 88 -0.51 -15.25 -10.52
N ASP A 89 -1.47 -14.35 -10.32
CA ASP A 89 -2.60 -14.61 -9.42
C ASP A 89 -3.53 -15.67 -10.02
N ASP A 90 -3.49 -16.88 -9.44
CA ASP A 90 -4.31 -18.01 -9.85
C ASP A 90 -5.72 -17.98 -9.23
N LYS A 91 -6.01 -16.97 -8.38
CA LYS A 91 -7.28 -16.78 -7.65
C LYS A 91 -7.56 -17.89 -6.64
N THR A 92 -6.56 -18.67 -6.24
CA THR A 92 -6.68 -19.62 -5.14
C THR A 92 -6.93 -18.85 -3.84
N LEU A 93 -8.04 -19.18 -3.18
CA LEU A 93 -8.37 -18.61 -1.87
C LEU A 93 -7.87 -19.53 -0.76
N TYR A 94 -6.81 -19.10 -0.06
CA TYR A 94 -6.22 -19.81 1.08
C TYR A 94 -7.06 -19.56 2.33
N ARG A 95 -7.66 -20.62 2.87
CA ARG A 95 -8.52 -20.55 4.07
C ARG A 95 -7.76 -20.84 5.36
N ASP A 96 -6.68 -21.61 5.27
CA ASP A 96 -5.81 -21.92 6.40
C ASP A 96 -5.19 -20.63 6.95
N GLY A 97 -5.22 -20.45 8.27
CA GLY A 97 -4.71 -19.25 8.94
C GLY A 97 -3.24 -19.01 8.63
N ASP A 98 -2.46 -20.08 8.52
CA ASP A 98 -1.01 -20.02 8.26
C ASP A 98 -0.68 -19.64 6.80
N GLU A 99 -1.65 -19.71 5.89
CA GLU A 99 -1.48 -19.39 4.47
C GLU A 99 -2.31 -18.19 4.00
N GLN A 100 -3.18 -17.64 4.85
CA GLN A 100 -4.08 -16.55 4.49
C GLN A 100 -3.38 -15.28 3.99
N TRP A 101 -2.12 -15.07 4.38
CA TRP A 101 -1.28 -13.97 3.90
C TRP A 101 -1.10 -13.98 2.38
N ARG A 102 -1.17 -15.15 1.73
CA ARG A 102 -1.04 -15.32 0.27
C ARG A 102 -2.21 -14.73 -0.52
N ASN A 103 -3.36 -14.54 0.14
CA ASN A 103 -4.52 -13.90 -0.49
C ASN A 103 -4.30 -12.39 -0.74
N TYR A 104 -3.28 -11.81 -0.09
CA TYR A 104 -3.00 -10.38 -0.10
C TYR A 104 -1.70 -10.13 -0.85
N SER A 105 -1.78 -9.39 -1.95
CA SER A 105 -0.58 -9.00 -2.69
C SER A 105 -0.74 -7.67 -3.39
N VAL A 106 0.36 -6.96 -3.60
CA VAL A 106 0.40 -5.71 -4.35
C VAL A 106 1.52 -5.76 -5.39
N GLY A 107 1.23 -5.30 -6.60
CA GLY A 107 2.14 -5.35 -7.75
C GLY A 107 3.07 -4.14 -7.83
N HIS A 108 4.13 -4.28 -8.63
CA HIS A 108 5.06 -3.18 -8.94
C HIS A 108 4.33 -1.92 -9.45
N GLU A 109 3.42 -2.07 -10.42
CA GLU A 109 2.76 -0.93 -11.07
C GLU A 109 1.99 -0.08 -10.07
N TRP A 110 1.16 -0.72 -9.24
CA TRP A 110 0.36 -0.01 -8.23
C TRP A 110 1.25 0.62 -7.16
N LEU A 111 2.31 -0.06 -6.69
CA LEU A 111 3.25 0.53 -5.73
C LEU A 111 4.03 1.71 -6.31
N SER A 112 4.34 1.67 -7.61
CA SER A 112 4.96 2.78 -8.33
C SER A 112 4.01 3.99 -8.39
N GLU A 113 2.76 3.76 -8.77
CA GLU A 113 1.72 4.80 -8.78
C GLU A 113 1.49 5.38 -7.38
N PHE A 114 1.43 4.54 -6.36
CA PHE A 114 1.29 4.97 -4.97
C PHE A 114 2.49 5.79 -4.48
N ALA A 115 3.71 5.42 -4.86
CA ALA A 115 4.90 6.21 -4.54
C ALA A 115 4.87 7.58 -5.21
N GLU A 116 4.47 7.66 -6.48
CA GLU A 116 4.30 8.93 -7.18
C GLU A 116 3.19 9.79 -6.58
N PHE A 117 2.06 9.17 -6.22
CA PHE A 117 0.97 9.82 -5.50
C PHE A 117 1.48 10.45 -4.21
N CYS A 118 2.18 9.68 -3.38
CA CYS A 118 2.79 10.13 -2.14
C CYS A 118 3.68 11.36 -2.34
N LEU A 119 4.60 11.32 -3.31
CA LEU A 119 5.56 12.39 -3.62
C LEU A 119 4.92 13.66 -4.18
N ARG A 120 3.75 13.55 -4.81
CA ARG A 120 3.04 14.69 -5.41
C ARG A 120 1.97 15.27 -4.49
N SER A 121 1.50 14.48 -3.53
CA SER A 121 0.45 14.88 -2.59
C SER A 121 0.91 16.00 -1.64
N LYS A 122 -0.06 16.68 -1.03
CA LYS A 122 0.11 17.57 0.12
C LYS A 122 -0.20 16.82 1.43
N GLY A 123 0.12 15.53 1.46
CA GLY A 123 -0.44 14.58 2.40
C GLY A 123 -1.78 14.05 1.89
N PHE A 124 -2.27 12.95 2.46
CA PHE A 124 -3.47 12.28 1.98
C PHE A 124 -4.34 11.75 3.11
N GLN A 125 -5.59 11.43 2.80
CA GLN A 125 -6.53 10.77 3.70
C GLN A 125 -6.95 9.43 3.15
N VAL A 126 -7.13 8.44 4.04
CA VAL A 126 -7.56 7.08 3.68
C VAL A 126 -9.04 6.88 4.05
N PHE A 127 -9.86 6.57 3.06
CA PHE A 127 -11.27 6.18 3.19
C PHE A 127 -11.51 4.76 2.69
#